data_AF-A0A4Q6EUA7-F1
#
_entry.id   AF-A0A4Q6EUA7-F1
#
_cell.length_a   1.000
_cell.length_b   1.000
_cell.length_c   1.000
_cell.angle_alpha   90.00
_cell.angle_beta   90.00
_cell.angle_gamma   90.00
#
_symmetry.space_group_name_H-M   'P 1'
#
loop_
_entity.id
_entity.type
_entity.pdbx_description
1 polymer ?
#
loop_
_entity_poly.entity_id
_entity_poly.type
_entity_poly.pdbx_seq_one_letter_code
_entity_poly.pdbx_strand_id
1 'polypeptide(L)'
;MPGKLEITSYFSLVPELWADRAGLRALGGEIQFGFESEFSEIEPLLEFYGPAEGLGISLETPRITALRVATLCSNLDHGDHRAILVKRGGPDFLPRELFRDDTGNVELIMPPRASLAQFWEEVSWINAHLGVGSLQAMVSLPRDAFFAAGMGHLGYLNFFNELDTLEKLAAGHAKAQTGKLPGNNFLHPYLGPMTELRHRPLRKYYVENARGNLLSGEAIERISRREHSFKFVGGTAYRPDIAAPNKICFEVRDAHRSPERLRERLARILYFWRRERELNSLNRFAGGPAFDSGISFSALDSARQALLIRACGIQIPARVLGHAKPTFAYEVFRNFAYPLRNWAPWLELLGEGNNERVDSAQRRYLAGLDQASGLGDGKAREAIQRSLGEFAEESGLVELFRAEEMRILRMNHG
;
A
#
# COMPACT_ATOMS: atom_id res chain seq x y z
N MET A 1 16.76 -4.56 32.25
CA MET A 1 16.10 -4.76 30.94
C MET A 1 14.80 -3.98 30.95
N PRO A 2 14.66 -2.88 30.19
CA PRO A 2 13.36 -2.28 29.95
C PRO A 2 12.56 -3.26 29.08
N GLY A 3 11.36 -3.64 29.52
CA GLY A 3 10.51 -4.58 28.80
C GLY A 3 10.27 -4.11 27.36
N LYS A 4 10.46 -5.01 26.39
CA LYS A 4 9.99 -4.82 25.01
C LYS A 4 8.48 -4.65 25.08
N LEU A 5 8.02 -3.43 24.94
CA LEU A 5 6.62 -3.13 24.70
C LEU A 5 6.43 -3.41 23.20
N GLU A 6 5.98 -4.63 22.90
CA GLU A 6 5.49 -4.94 21.56
C GLU A 6 4.19 -4.16 21.37
N ILE A 7 4.09 -3.35 20.32
CA ILE A 7 2.78 -2.94 19.82
C ILE A 7 2.14 -4.23 19.30
N THR A 8 1.31 -4.86 20.13
CA THR A 8 0.56 -6.04 19.71
C THR A 8 -0.57 -5.66 18.76
N SER A 9 -1.09 -4.42 18.85
CA SER A 9 -1.97 -3.84 17.85
C SER A 9 -2.21 -2.34 18.08
N TYR A 10 -2.33 -1.55 17.01
CA TYR A 10 -2.92 -0.20 17.11
C TYR A 10 -4.35 -0.21 17.64
N PHE A 11 -5.06 -1.33 17.48
CA PHE A 11 -6.40 -1.52 18.00
C PHE A 11 -6.50 -1.32 19.52
N SER A 12 -5.50 -1.79 20.28
CA SER A 12 -5.50 -1.69 21.75
C SER A 12 -5.09 -0.31 22.26
N LEU A 13 -4.47 0.52 21.42
CA LEU A 13 -4.00 1.86 21.77
C LEU A 13 -5.08 2.95 21.63
N VAL A 14 -6.21 2.59 21.03
CA VAL A 14 -7.32 3.51 20.72
C VAL A 14 -8.67 2.77 20.84
N PRO A 15 -9.00 2.12 21.97
CA PRO A 15 -10.31 1.48 22.16
C PRO A 15 -11.47 2.46 21.96
N GLU A 16 -11.25 3.76 22.24
CA GLU A 16 -12.20 4.84 22.00
C GLU A 16 -12.54 5.06 20.52
N LEU A 17 -11.67 4.69 19.57
CA LEU A 17 -12.01 4.73 18.13
C LEU A 17 -13.17 3.80 17.79
N TRP A 18 -13.36 2.74 18.58
CA TRP A 18 -14.29 1.66 18.31
C TRP A 18 -15.55 1.74 19.14
N ALA A 19 -15.47 2.42 20.29
CA ALA A 19 -16.58 2.59 21.21
C ALA A 19 -17.43 3.83 20.92
N ASP A 20 -16.87 4.88 20.30
CA ASP A 20 -17.50 6.20 20.29
C ASP A 20 -18.03 6.62 18.91
N ARG A 21 -19.35 6.81 18.81
CA ARG A 21 -20.01 7.45 17.66
C ARG A 21 -19.72 8.97 17.59
N ALA A 22 -19.29 9.60 18.68
CA ALA A 22 -19.05 11.05 18.76
C ALA A 22 -17.59 11.45 18.44
N GLY A 23 -16.62 10.59 18.70
CA GLY A 23 -15.18 10.89 18.58
C GLY A 23 -14.68 11.24 17.16
N LEU A 24 -15.37 10.79 16.11
CA LEU A 24 -15.01 11.11 14.71
C LEU A 24 -15.38 12.56 14.32
N ARG A 25 -16.19 13.27 15.11
CA ARG A 25 -16.61 14.65 14.84
C ARG A 25 -15.58 15.72 15.23
N ALA A 26 -14.55 15.36 16.00
CA ALA A 26 -13.61 16.31 16.59
C ALA A 26 -12.63 16.98 15.59
N LEU A 27 -12.60 16.58 14.31
CA LEU A 27 -11.66 17.08 13.30
C LEU A 27 -12.20 18.19 12.39
N GLY A 28 -13.26 18.89 12.78
CA GLY A 28 -13.77 20.05 12.01
C GLY A 28 -14.47 19.71 10.69
N GLY A 29 -14.65 18.42 10.39
CA GLY A 29 -15.54 17.86 9.37
C GLY A 29 -15.49 16.33 9.40
N GLU A 30 -16.53 15.67 8.89
CA GLU A 30 -16.71 14.23 9.09
C GLU A 30 -15.70 13.42 8.25
N ILE A 31 -14.84 12.63 8.93
CA ILE A 31 -14.07 11.57 8.29
C ILE A 31 -15.04 10.65 7.55
N GLN A 32 -14.71 10.28 6.32
CA GLN A 32 -15.48 9.28 5.58
C GLN A 32 -14.69 8.03 5.25
N PHE A 33 -15.40 6.90 5.24
CA PHE A 33 -14.88 5.57 5.01
C PHE A 33 -15.50 4.97 3.75
N GLY A 34 -14.72 4.74 2.71
CA GLY A 34 -15.11 3.95 1.55
C GLY A 34 -14.65 2.50 1.70
N PHE A 35 -15.40 1.56 1.13
CA PHE A 35 -15.04 0.14 1.11
C PHE A 35 -15.04 -0.38 -0.33
N GLU A 36 -14.05 -1.20 -0.64
CA GLU A 36 -13.94 -1.94 -1.89
C GLU A 36 -13.55 -3.39 -1.57
N SER A 37 -14.18 -4.33 -2.26
CA SER A 37 -13.82 -5.75 -2.18
C SER A 37 -13.89 -6.41 -3.54
N GLU A 38 -12.80 -7.07 -3.93
CA GLU A 38 -12.69 -7.81 -5.19
C GLU A 38 -12.94 -9.32 -4.96
N PHE A 39 -13.85 -9.90 -5.74
CA PHE A 39 -14.22 -11.31 -5.64
C PHE A 39 -13.81 -12.07 -6.90
N SER A 40 -12.90 -13.04 -6.73
CA SER A 40 -12.60 -14.07 -7.74
C SER A 40 -13.59 -15.24 -7.67
N GLU A 41 -14.20 -15.45 -6.51
CA GLU A 41 -15.22 -16.47 -6.26
C GLU A 41 -16.59 -15.81 -6.31
N ILE A 42 -17.29 -16.00 -7.44
CA ILE A 42 -18.54 -15.28 -7.75
C ILE A 42 -19.76 -15.93 -7.11
N GLU A 43 -19.71 -17.23 -6.83
CA GLU A 43 -20.87 -18.01 -6.37
C GLU A 43 -21.57 -17.42 -5.14
N PRO A 44 -20.88 -16.96 -4.07
CA PRO A 44 -21.54 -16.31 -2.93
C PRO A 44 -22.28 -15.02 -3.29
N LEU A 45 -21.81 -14.27 -4.29
CA LEU A 45 -22.48 -13.05 -4.73
C LEU A 45 -23.85 -13.34 -5.35
N LEU A 46 -24.03 -14.53 -5.95
CA LEU A 46 -25.27 -14.90 -6.63
C LEU A 46 -26.46 -15.16 -5.68
N GLU A 47 -26.22 -15.16 -4.37
CA GLU A 47 -27.31 -15.16 -3.38
C GLU A 47 -28.12 -13.85 -3.42
N PHE A 48 -27.44 -12.72 -3.62
CA PHE A 48 -28.06 -11.39 -3.57
C PHE A 48 -28.08 -10.67 -4.93
N TYR A 49 -27.27 -11.15 -5.87
CA TYR A 49 -27.14 -10.58 -7.20
C TYR A 49 -27.46 -11.61 -8.28
N GLY A 50 -27.69 -11.14 -9.50
CA GLY A 50 -27.57 -12.01 -10.67
C GLY A 50 -27.05 -11.26 -11.88
N PRO A 51 -26.84 -11.95 -13.01
CA PRO A 51 -26.24 -11.35 -14.18
C PRO A 51 -27.04 -10.13 -14.65
N ALA A 52 -26.31 -9.09 -15.07
CA ALA A 52 -26.93 -7.93 -15.70
C ALA A 52 -27.67 -8.33 -16.99
N GLU A 53 -28.72 -7.57 -17.32
CA GLU A 53 -29.47 -7.78 -18.55
C GLU A 53 -28.58 -7.58 -19.79
N GLY A 54 -28.84 -8.34 -20.86
CA GLY A 54 -28.06 -8.23 -22.10
C GLY A 54 -26.72 -8.99 -22.12
N LEU A 55 -26.31 -9.61 -21.00
CA LEU A 55 -25.08 -10.43 -20.97
C LEU A 55 -25.26 -11.85 -21.56
N GLY A 56 -26.50 -12.26 -21.87
CA GLY A 56 -26.79 -13.60 -22.41
C GLY A 56 -26.57 -14.74 -21.40
N ILE A 57 -26.43 -14.44 -20.11
CA ILE A 57 -26.22 -15.43 -19.05
C ILE A 57 -27.58 -15.73 -18.39
N SER A 58 -28.09 -16.94 -18.58
CA SER A 58 -29.27 -17.45 -17.88
C SER A 58 -28.98 -17.73 -16.39
N LEU A 59 -30.05 -17.61 -15.59
CA LEU A 59 -30.06 -18.04 -14.20
C LEU A 59 -30.34 -19.53 -14.13
N GLU A 60 -29.27 -20.30 -14.01
CA GLU A 60 -29.34 -21.75 -13.86
C GLU A 60 -29.06 -22.10 -12.39
N THR A 61 -28.11 -23.01 -12.13
CA THR A 61 -27.57 -23.18 -10.79
C THR A 61 -26.52 -22.11 -10.50
N PRO A 62 -26.35 -21.66 -9.23
CA PRO A 62 -25.35 -20.65 -8.87
C PRO A 62 -23.96 -20.97 -9.40
N ARG A 63 -23.53 -22.24 -9.29
CA ARG A 63 -22.24 -22.70 -9.81
C ARG A 63 -22.08 -22.52 -11.32
N ILE A 64 -23.09 -22.84 -12.13
CA ILE A 64 -23.01 -22.68 -13.59
C ILE A 64 -23.03 -21.20 -13.97
N THR A 65 -23.90 -20.41 -13.33
CA THR A 65 -23.95 -18.97 -13.54
C THR A 65 -22.62 -18.32 -13.16
N ALA A 66 -22.02 -18.70 -12.02
CA ALA A 66 -20.72 -18.19 -11.57
C ALA A 66 -19.60 -18.50 -12.58
N LEU A 67 -19.55 -19.72 -13.12
CA LEU A 67 -18.58 -20.10 -14.14
C LEU A 67 -18.73 -19.25 -15.42
N ARG A 68 -19.97 -19.00 -15.87
CA ARG A 68 -20.23 -18.17 -17.04
C ARG A 68 -19.86 -16.70 -16.80
N VAL A 69 -20.15 -16.17 -15.62
CA VAL A 69 -19.75 -14.81 -15.23
C VAL A 69 -18.22 -14.68 -15.19
N ALA A 70 -17.52 -15.63 -14.56
CA ALA A 70 -16.06 -15.64 -14.53
C ALA A 70 -15.43 -15.74 -15.93
N THR A 71 -16.04 -16.56 -16.80
CA THR A 71 -15.63 -16.68 -18.21
C THR A 71 -15.84 -15.38 -18.96
N LEU A 72 -16.98 -14.72 -18.79
CA LEU A 72 -17.23 -13.40 -19.37
C LEU A 72 -16.19 -12.39 -18.89
N CYS A 73 -15.96 -12.29 -17.57
CA CYS A 73 -15.00 -11.35 -16.99
C CYS A 73 -13.58 -11.55 -17.55
N SER A 74 -13.18 -12.80 -17.78
CA SER A 74 -11.86 -13.12 -18.35
C SER A 74 -11.71 -12.72 -19.82
N ASN A 75 -12.82 -12.62 -20.55
CA ASN A 75 -12.85 -12.33 -22.00
C ASN A 75 -13.23 -10.89 -22.34
N LEU A 76 -13.66 -10.09 -21.37
CA LEU A 76 -13.96 -8.68 -21.60
C LEU A 76 -12.67 -7.90 -21.93
N ASP A 77 -12.79 -6.88 -22.77
CA ASP A 77 -11.69 -5.96 -23.03
C ASP A 77 -11.35 -5.15 -21.76
N HIS A 78 -10.10 -4.71 -21.68
CA HIS A 78 -9.65 -3.85 -20.59
C HIS A 78 -10.33 -2.47 -20.69
N GLY A 79 -10.83 -1.95 -19.56
CA GLY A 79 -11.59 -0.70 -19.52
C GLY A 79 -13.07 -0.84 -19.88
N ASP A 80 -13.59 -2.06 -19.99
CA ASP A 80 -15.03 -2.28 -20.08
C ASP A 80 -15.70 -2.03 -18.72
N HIS A 81 -16.53 -1.01 -18.64
CA HIS A 81 -17.20 -0.56 -17.42
C HIS A 81 -18.68 -1.00 -17.33
N ARG A 82 -19.09 -2.01 -18.09
CA ARG A 82 -20.46 -2.53 -17.98
C ARG A 82 -20.69 -3.22 -16.63
N ALA A 83 -21.89 -3.09 -16.10
CA ALA A 83 -22.31 -3.86 -14.93
C ALA A 83 -22.30 -5.37 -15.29
N ILE A 84 -21.72 -6.17 -14.41
CA ILE A 84 -21.64 -7.63 -14.54
C ILE A 84 -22.77 -8.29 -13.76
N LEU A 85 -22.99 -7.83 -12.53
CA LEU A 85 -24.05 -8.32 -11.66
C LEU A 85 -24.92 -7.16 -11.20
N VAL A 86 -26.22 -7.42 -11.07
CA VAL A 86 -27.23 -6.47 -10.59
C VAL A 86 -27.91 -7.07 -9.37
N LYS A 87 -28.09 -6.24 -8.35
CA LYS A 87 -28.71 -6.60 -7.08
C LYS A 87 -30.17 -7.00 -7.28
N ARG A 88 -30.56 -8.08 -6.62
CA ARG A 88 -31.92 -8.65 -6.65
C ARG A 88 -32.57 -8.71 -5.28
N GLY A 89 -31.77 -8.69 -4.23
CA GLY A 89 -32.20 -8.69 -2.84
C GLY A 89 -31.05 -8.28 -1.91
N GLY A 90 -31.27 -8.44 -0.61
CA GLY A 90 -30.28 -8.15 0.43
C GLY A 90 -30.33 -6.71 0.96
N PRO A 91 -29.44 -6.38 1.92
CA PRO A 91 -29.47 -5.11 2.64
C PRO A 91 -29.28 -3.89 1.74
N ASP A 92 -29.92 -2.76 2.05
CA ASP A 92 -29.89 -1.53 1.25
C ASP A 92 -28.49 -0.96 1.03
N PHE A 93 -27.56 -1.20 1.95
CA PHE A 93 -26.19 -0.70 1.84
C PHE A 93 -25.37 -1.36 0.72
N LEU A 94 -25.79 -2.53 0.24
CA LEU A 94 -25.16 -3.21 -0.90
C LEU A 94 -25.42 -2.42 -2.20
N PRO A 95 -24.39 -2.22 -3.04
CA PRO A 95 -24.52 -1.47 -4.29
C PRO A 95 -25.50 -2.14 -5.25
N ARG A 96 -26.12 -1.33 -6.11
CA ARG A 96 -27.08 -1.83 -7.11
C ARG A 96 -26.41 -2.69 -8.18
N GLU A 97 -25.19 -2.34 -8.56
CA GLU A 97 -24.45 -2.93 -9.66
C GLU A 97 -23.04 -3.27 -9.20
N LEU A 98 -22.52 -4.39 -9.69
CA LEU A 98 -21.13 -4.82 -9.51
C LEU A 98 -20.45 -4.85 -10.87
N PHE A 99 -19.19 -4.44 -10.89
CA PHE A 99 -18.41 -4.26 -12.11
C PHE A 99 -17.23 -5.22 -12.13
N ARG A 100 -16.57 -5.33 -13.27
CA ARG A 100 -15.31 -6.06 -13.39
C ARG A 100 -14.15 -5.09 -13.18
N ASP A 101 -13.14 -5.52 -12.43
CA ASP A 101 -11.88 -4.80 -12.30
C ASP A 101 -10.90 -5.11 -13.44
N ASP A 102 -9.75 -4.44 -13.38
CA ASP A 102 -8.63 -4.64 -14.30
C ASP A 102 -8.05 -6.07 -14.29
N THR A 103 -8.29 -6.84 -13.22
CA THR A 103 -7.76 -8.19 -13.01
C THR A 103 -8.74 -9.29 -13.39
N GLY A 104 -9.98 -8.95 -13.72
CA GLY A 104 -11.05 -9.92 -14.03
C GLY A 104 -11.90 -10.32 -12.82
N ASN A 105 -11.66 -9.75 -11.65
CA ASN A 105 -12.51 -9.93 -10.47
C ASN A 105 -13.79 -9.09 -10.57
N VAL A 106 -14.83 -9.51 -9.85
CA VAL A 106 -16.01 -8.69 -9.65
C VAL A 106 -15.81 -7.81 -8.42
N GLU A 107 -15.92 -6.50 -8.59
CA GLU A 107 -15.74 -5.49 -7.56
C GLU A 107 -17.07 -5.08 -6.92
N LEU A 108 -17.08 -5.04 -5.59
CA LEU A 108 -18.10 -4.42 -4.76
C LEU A 108 -17.52 -3.13 -4.19
N ILE A 109 -18.08 -1.99 -4.61
CA ILE A 109 -17.69 -0.67 -4.12
C ILE A 109 -18.87 -0.08 -3.34
N MET A 110 -18.67 0.18 -2.05
CA MET A 110 -19.69 0.82 -1.23
C MET A 110 -19.60 2.35 -1.29
N PRO A 111 -20.74 3.05 -1.15
CA PRO A 111 -20.71 4.49 -0.94
C PRO A 111 -19.95 4.83 0.36
N PRO A 112 -19.42 6.04 0.52
CA PRO A 112 -18.72 6.44 1.73
C PRO A 112 -19.66 6.44 2.95
N ARG A 113 -19.14 6.05 4.11
CA ARG A 113 -19.81 6.09 5.42
C ARG A 113 -19.18 7.17 6.30
N ALA A 114 -19.99 7.91 7.04
CA ALA A 114 -19.51 8.90 8.02
C ALA A 114 -19.17 8.28 9.39
N SER A 115 -19.51 7.01 9.60
CA SER A 115 -19.32 6.30 10.86
C SER A 115 -18.44 5.08 10.66
N LEU A 116 -17.36 4.99 11.44
CA LEU A 116 -16.48 3.82 11.46
C LEU A 116 -17.22 2.57 11.96
N ALA A 117 -18.13 2.73 12.93
CA ALA A 117 -18.93 1.63 13.45
C ALA A 117 -19.86 1.06 12.38
N GLN A 118 -20.55 1.93 11.63
CA GLN A 118 -21.41 1.51 10.53
C GLN A 118 -20.58 0.85 9.41
N PHE A 119 -19.45 1.46 9.05
CA PHE A 119 -18.51 0.89 8.08
C PHE A 119 -18.14 -0.55 8.44
N TRP A 120 -17.78 -0.82 9.69
CA TRP A 120 -17.41 -2.17 10.11
C TRP A 120 -18.58 -3.13 10.22
N GLU A 121 -19.75 -2.68 10.66
CA GLU A 121 -20.96 -3.50 10.66
C GLU A 121 -21.26 -4.03 9.26
N GLU A 122 -21.21 -3.15 8.25
CA GLU A 122 -21.47 -3.51 6.85
C GLU A 122 -20.35 -4.40 6.26
N VAL A 123 -19.07 -4.10 6.54
CA VAL A 123 -17.94 -4.94 6.11
C VAL A 123 -17.99 -6.33 6.75
N SER A 124 -18.31 -6.41 8.05
CA SER A 124 -18.49 -7.68 8.75
C SER A 124 -19.66 -8.48 8.18
N TRP A 125 -20.76 -7.82 7.84
CA TRP A 125 -21.89 -8.46 7.17
C TRP A 125 -21.46 -9.03 5.81
N ILE A 126 -20.75 -8.24 4.98
CA ILE A 126 -20.25 -8.68 3.68
C ILE A 126 -19.37 -9.92 3.82
N ASN A 127 -18.39 -9.88 4.72
CA ASN A 127 -17.46 -10.99 4.92
C ASN A 127 -18.17 -12.27 5.39
N ALA A 128 -19.22 -12.14 6.21
CA ALA A 128 -19.98 -13.27 6.73
C ALA A 128 -20.92 -13.92 5.70
N HIS A 129 -21.45 -13.16 4.74
CA HIS A 129 -22.47 -13.64 3.80
C HIS A 129 -21.95 -13.83 2.37
N LEU A 130 -21.07 -12.95 1.91
CA LEU A 130 -20.50 -12.98 0.54
C LEU A 130 -19.11 -13.64 0.50
N GLY A 131 -18.58 -14.01 1.66
CA GLY A 131 -17.19 -14.44 1.81
C GLY A 131 -16.21 -13.27 1.83
N VAL A 132 -14.94 -13.58 2.05
CA VAL A 132 -13.89 -12.56 2.18
C VAL A 132 -13.19 -12.37 0.84
N GLY A 133 -13.50 -11.25 0.16
CA GLY A 133 -12.78 -10.81 -1.04
C GLY A 133 -11.44 -10.13 -0.73
N SER A 134 -10.79 -9.59 -1.74
CA SER A 134 -9.61 -8.73 -1.56
C SER A 134 -10.07 -7.37 -1.03
N LEU A 135 -9.86 -7.13 0.26
CA LEU A 135 -10.39 -5.97 0.96
C LEU A 135 -9.51 -4.74 0.76
N GLN A 136 -10.15 -3.60 0.50
CA GLN A 136 -9.54 -2.28 0.52
C GLN A 136 -10.47 -1.29 1.24
N ALA A 137 -9.90 -0.22 1.79
CA ALA A 137 -10.68 0.84 2.39
C ALA A 137 -10.11 2.20 2.04
N MET A 138 -10.98 3.19 1.88
CA MET A 138 -10.61 4.58 1.72
C MET A 138 -10.95 5.35 2.99
N VAL A 139 -10.04 6.19 3.48
CA VAL A 139 -10.30 7.14 4.56
C VAL A 139 -10.09 8.53 4.00
N SER A 140 -11.05 9.42 4.21
CA SER A 140 -10.96 10.79 3.72
C SER A 140 -11.25 11.83 4.79
N LEU A 141 -10.60 12.99 4.64
CA LEU A 141 -10.74 14.17 5.50
C LEU A 141 -11.04 15.41 4.66
N PRO A 142 -11.69 16.43 5.23
CA PRO A 142 -11.70 17.76 4.64
C PRO A 142 -10.27 18.27 4.40
N ARG A 143 -10.06 18.97 3.28
CA ARG A 143 -8.76 19.52 2.88
C ARG A 143 -8.13 20.39 3.97
N ASP A 144 -8.91 21.32 4.51
CA ASP A 144 -8.42 22.28 5.50
C ASP A 144 -7.98 21.57 6.79
N ALA A 145 -8.74 20.57 7.22
CA ALA A 145 -8.38 19.74 8.38
C ALA A 145 -7.11 18.91 8.11
N PHE A 146 -6.97 18.36 6.90
CA PHE A 146 -5.78 17.58 6.54
C PHE A 146 -4.51 18.43 6.52
N PHE A 147 -4.55 19.66 6.00
CA PHE A 147 -3.38 20.52 5.93
C PHE A 147 -3.16 21.41 7.17
N ALA A 148 -4.08 21.37 8.16
CA ALA A 148 -3.91 22.07 9.43
C ALA A 148 -2.62 21.65 10.18
N ALA A 149 -2.24 20.37 10.09
CA ALA A 149 -1.01 19.83 10.66
C ALA A 149 0.26 20.10 9.82
N GLY A 150 0.21 21.04 8.88
CA GLY A 150 1.32 21.40 8.00
C GLY A 150 1.81 20.19 7.18
N MET A 151 3.06 19.79 7.40
CA MET A 151 3.71 18.70 6.65
C MET A 151 3.60 17.34 7.35
N GLY A 152 2.84 17.24 8.44
CA GLY A 152 2.83 16.07 9.32
C GLY A 152 2.36 14.81 8.60
N HIS A 153 1.37 14.94 7.72
CA HIS A 153 0.89 13.83 6.90
C HIS A 153 1.92 13.35 5.86
N LEU A 154 2.72 14.25 5.27
CA LEU A 154 3.81 13.81 4.38
C LEU A 154 4.91 13.11 5.19
N GLY A 155 5.22 13.61 6.38
CA GLY A 155 6.12 12.96 7.32
C GLY A 155 5.65 11.57 7.72
N TYR A 156 4.35 11.41 8.02
CA TYR A 156 3.71 10.11 8.27
C TYR A 156 3.90 9.15 7.10
N LEU A 157 3.61 9.59 5.87
CA LEU A 157 3.75 8.76 4.68
C LEU A 157 5.21 8.31 4.47
N ASN A 158 6.16 9.23 4.63
CA ASN A 158 7.59 8.92 4.47
C ASN A 158 8.06 7.93 5.54
N PHE A 159 7.72 8.19 6.81
CA PHE A 159 8.14 7.36 7.94
C PHE A 159 7.60 5.93 7.83
N PHE A 160 6.27 5.79 7.65
CA PHE A 160 5.64 4.48 7.58
C PHE A 160 5.95 3.73 6.29
N ASN A 161 6.25 4.43 5.19
CA ASN A 161 6.75 3.76 4.00
C ASN A 161 8.07 3.02 4.26
N GLU A 162 9.03 3.65 4.93
CA GLU A 162 10.32 3.01 5.22
C GLU A 162 10.16 1.88 6.24
N LEU A 163 9.45 2.14 7.35
CA LEU A 163 9.16 1.12 8.35
C LEU A 163 8.46 -0.09 7.72
N ASP A 164 7.34 0.10 7.02
CA ASP A 164 6.59 -1.00 6.42
C ASP A 164 7.39 -1.76 5.35
N THR A 165 8.29 -1.07 4.62
CA THR A 165 9.19 -1.71 3.66
C THR A 165 10.17 -2.65 4.36
N LEU A 166 10.86 -2.15 5.38
CA LEU A 166 11.85 -2.91 6.15
C LEU A 166 11.21 -4.09 6.87
N GLU A 167 10.04 -3.89 7.49
CA GLU A 167 9.32 -4.96 8.18
C GLU A 167 8.85 -6.07 7.25
N LYS A 168 8.38 -5.70 6.05
CA LYS A 168 7.95 -6.69 5.07
C LYS A 168 9.13 -7.55 4.60
N LEU A 169 10.30 -6.95 4.46
CA LEU A 169 11.55 -7.65 4.13
C LEU A 169 12.01 -8.57 5.28
N ALA A 170 12.06 -8.05 6.50
CA ALA A 170 12.43 -8.81 7.71
C ALA A 170 11.46 -9.98 7.97
N ALA A 171 10.16 -9.73 7.95
CA ALA A 171 9.15 -10.79 8.09
C ALA A 171 9.20 -11.81 6.94
N GLY A 172 9.55 -11.36 5.74
CA GLY A 172 9.80 -12.22 4.60
C GLY A 172 11.05 -13.11 4.80
N HIS A 173 12.11 -12.57 5.39
CA HIS A 173 13.34 -13.31 5.70
C HIS A 173 13.05 -14.44 6.69
N ALA A 174 12.34 -14.14 7.79
CA ALA A 174 11.89 -15.13 8.75
C ALA A 174 11.03 -16.24 8.09
N LYS A 175 10.23 -15.88 7.08
CA LYS A 175 9.39 -16.82 6.32
C LYS A 175 10.12 -17.52 5.17
N ALA A 176 11.33 -17.11 4.78
CA ALA A 176 12.04 -17.70 3.65
C ALA A 176 12.33 -19.20 3.85
N GLN A 177 12.38 -19.65 5.11
CA GLN A 177 12.45 -21.07 5.50
C GLN A 177 11.21 -21.89 5.06
N THR A 178 10.08 -21.23 4.76
CA THR A 178 8.81 -21.84 4.33
C THR A 178 8.57 -21.72 2.81
N GLY A 179 9.56 -21.28 2.04
CA GLY A 179 9.50 -21.20 0.57
C GLY A 179 8.90 -19.90 0.00
N LYS A 180 8.44 -18.96 0.83
CA LYS A 180 7.99 -17.63 0.38
C LYS A 180 9.15 -16.64 0.39
N LEU A 181 9.42 -15.99 -0.74
CA LEU A 181 10.53 -15.06 -0.88
C LEU A 181 10.18 -13.66 -0.28
N PRO A 182 11.12 -13.00 0.42
CA PRO A 182 10.90 -11.72 1.11
C PRO A 182 10.65 -10.52 0.18
N GLY A 183 11.12 -10.57 -1.07
CA GLY A 183 11.28 -9.40 -1.93
C GLY A 183 10.33 -9.34 -3.13
N ASN A 184 9.26 -10.13 -3.16
CA ASN A 184 8.39 -10.20 -4.36
C ASN A 184 7.82 -8.83 -4.77
N ASN A 185 7.56 -7.91 -3.83
CA ASN A 185 7.07 -6.57 -4.19
C ASN A 185 8.14 -5.71 -4.88
N PHE A 186 9.44 -5.98 -4.64
CA PHE A 186 10.53 -5.26 -5.31
C PHE A 186 10.58 -5.57 -6.80
N LEU A 187 10.04 -6.73 -7.21
CA LEU A 187 9.83 -7.09 -8.62
C LEU A 187 8.59 -6.44 -9.22
N HIS A 188 7.75 -5.78 -8.43
CA HIS A 188 6.55 -5.15 -8.95
C HIS A 188 6.82 -3.67 -9.27
N PRO A 189 6.46 -3.18 -10.47
CA PRO A 189 6.74 -1.81 -10.89
C PRO A 189 6.07 -0.74 -10.00
N TYR A 190 5.02 -1.10 -9.29
CA TYR A 190 4.24 -0.19 -8.45
C TYR A 190 4.31 -0.48 -6.95
N LEU A 191 4.73 -1.68 -6.55
CA LEU A 191 4.68 -2.11 -5.14
C LEU A 191 6.08 -2.23 -4.53
N GLY A 192 7.12 -1.81 -5.25
CA GLY A 192 8.48 -1.67 -4.70
C GLY A 192 8.61 -0.47 -3.76
N PRO A 193 9.82 -0.22 -3.21
CA PRO A 193 10.10 0.91 -2.32
C PRO A 193 9.79 2.25 -3.00
N MET A 194 9.28 3.23 -2.25
CA MET A 194 9.00 4.57 -2.79
C MET A 194 10.30 5.22 -3.30
N THR A 195 10.46 5.25 -4.63
CA THR A 195 11.64 5.81 -5.29
C THR A 195 11.51 7.32 -5.43
N GLU A 196 12.64 8.03 -5.55
CA GLU A 196 12.70 9.47 -5.84
C GLU A 196 11.89 9.84 -7.10
N LEU A 197 11.86 8.97 -8.11
CA LEU A 197 11.04 9.16 -9.32
C LEU A 197 9.54 9.28 -9.00
N ARG A 198 9.04 8.52 -8.01
CA ARG A 198 7.64 8.55 -7.58
C ARG A 198 7.38 9.57 -6.47
N HIS A 199 8.35 9.75 -5.58
CA HIS A 199 8.25 10.66 -4.43
C HIS A 199 8.24 12.13 -4.83
N ARG A 200 9.04 12.52 -5.84
CA ARG A 200 9.08 13.91 -6.30
C ARG A 200 7.73 14.41 -6.82
N PRO A 201 7.02 13.67 -7.70
CA PRO A 201 5.61 13.95 -8.01
C PRO A 201 4.69 14.00 -6.79
N LEU A 202 4.76 13.02 -5.90
CA LEU A 202 3.95 12.98 -4.67
C LEU A 202 4.11 14.29 -3.90
N ARG A 203 5.35 14.70 -3.61
CA ARG A 203 5.66 15.92 -2.87
C ARG A 203 5.17 17.17 -3.60
N LYS A 204 5.38 17.23 -4.92
CA LYS A 204 4.87 18.34 -5.74
C LYS A 204 3.35 18.45 -5.58
N TYR A 205 2.61 17.36 -5.79
CA TYR A 205 1.15 17.38 -5.72
C TYR A 205 0.64 17.61 -4.31
N TYR A 206 1.33 17.11 -3.29
CA TYR A 206 1.02 17.42 -1.89
C TYR A 206 1.10 18.93 -1.62
N VAL A 207 2.18 19.60 -2.08
CA VAL A 207 2.36 21.05 -1.90
C VAL A 207 1.33 21.85 -2.70
N GLU A 208 1.03 21.45 -3.93
CA GLU A 208 -0.01 22.11 -4.73
C GLU A 208 -1.40 21.94 -4.09
N ASN A 209 -1.70 20.75 -3.56
CA ASN A 209 -2.91 20.50 -2.79
C ASN A 209 -2.93 21.26 -1.45
N ALA A 210 -1.81 21.55 -0.82
CA ALA A 210 -1.79 22.42 0.35
C ALA A 210 -2.14 23.89 -0.01
N ARG A 211 -1.90 24.31 -1.26
CA ARG A 211 -2.04 25.71 -1.72
C ARG A 211 -3.41 26.09 -2.29
N GLY A 212 -4.37 25.18 -2.31
CA GLY A 212 -5.64 25.42 -3.01
C GLY A 212 -5.66 24.96 -4.47
N ASN A 213 -4.52 24.63 -5.07
CA ASN A 213 -4.42 24.33 -6.49
C ASN A 213 -5.01 22.96 -6.82
N LEU A 214 -5.80 22.88 -7.90
CA LEU A 214 -6.30 21.63 -8.46
C LEU A 214 -5.27 21.05 -9.42
N LEU A 215 -5.14 19.72 -9.43
CA LEU A 215 -4.30 19.03 -10.39
C LEU A 215 -4.91 19.10 -11.80
N SER A 216 -4.07 19.33 -12.81
CA SER A 216 -4.48 19.24 -14.22
C SER A 216 -4.98 17.84 -14.56
N GLY A 217 -5.86 17.70 -15.56
CA GLY A 217 -6.34 16.39 -16.04
C GLY A 217 -5.20 15.43 -16.43
N GLU A 218 -4.14 15.93 -17.06
CA GLU A 218 -2.94 15.13 -17.38
C GLU A 218 -2.25 14.58 -16.12
N ALA A 219 -2.14 15.40 -15.07
CA ALA A 219 -1.57 14.97 -13.79
C ALA A 219 -2.44 13.90 -13.12
N ILE A 220 -3.76 14.08 -13.12
CA ILE A 220 -4.72 13.09 -12.60
C ILE A 220 -4.59 11.77 -13.36
N GLU A 221 -4.57 11.82 -14.69
CA GLU A 221 -4.42 10.63 -15.54
C GLU A 221 -3.08 9.94 -15.27
N ARG A 222 -1.99 10.70 -15.12
CA ARG A 222 -0.66 10.16 -14.80
C ARG A 222 -0.66 9.44 -13.46
N ILE A 223 -1.27 10.04 -12.43
CA ILE A 223 -1.34 9.46 -11.08
C ILE A 223 -2.15 8.17 -11.11
N SER A 224 -3.33 8.21 -11.73
CA SER A 224 -4.27 7.09 -11.80
C SER A 224 -3.70 5.92 -12.62
N ARG A 225 -3.15 6.19 -13.81
CA ARG A 225 -2.77 5.14 -14.77
C ARG A 225 -1.31 4.72 -14.69
N ARG A 226 -0.38 5.66 -14.46
CA ARG A 226 1.08 5.43 -14.56
C ARG A 226 1.75 5.26 -13.21
N GLU A 227 1.36 6.06 -12.21
CA GLU A 227 2.00 6.07 -10.89
C GLU A 227 1.22 5.27 -9.84
N HIS A 228 0.09 4.65 -10.22
CA HIS A 228 -0.78 3.82 -9.36
C HIS A 228 -1.06 4.48 -8.02
N SER A 229 -1.32 5.78 -8.06
CA SER A 229 -1.75 6.56 -6.90
C SER A 229 -0.78 6.52 -5.71
N PHE A 230 0.53 6.56 -5.99
CA PHE A 230 1.58 6.61 -4.98
C PHE A 230 1.50 5.49 -3.92
N LYS A 231 1.22 4.26 -4.36
CA LYS A 231 1.23 3.08 -3.48
C LYS A 231 2.56 2.94 -2.75
N PHE A 232 2.47 2.84 -1.43
CA PHE A 232 3.59 2.49 -0.55
C PHE A 232 3.59 0.97 -0.29
N VAL A 233 4.76 0.39 0.00
CA VAL A 233 4.92 -1.07 0.25
C VAL A 233 4.04 -1.57 1.41
N GLY A 234 3.74 -0.67 2.34
CA GLY A 234 2.85 -0.87 3.48
C GLY A 234 1.36 -0.94 3.17
N GLY A 235 0.96 -0.83 1.90
CA GLY A 235 -0.45 -0.90 1.51
C GLY A 235 -1.24 0.32 1.95
N THR A 236 -0.61 1.49 2.04
CA THR A 236 -1.32 2.78 2.07
C THR A 236 -1.00 3.51 0.77
N ALA A 237 -1.93 4.32 0.27
CA ALA A 237 -1.77 5.11 -0.95
C ALA A 237 -2.39 6.50 -0.74
N TYR A 238 -1.69 7.55 -1.15
CA TYR A 238 -2.24 8.90 -1.21
C TYR A 238 -2.99 9.08 -2.53
N ARG A 239 -4.28 9.43 -2.49
CA ARG A 239 -5.17 9.50 -3.65
C ARG A 239 -5.57 10.94 -4.01
N PRO A 240 -4.64 11.77 -4.53
CA PRO A 240 -4.99 13.11 -4.99
C PRO A 240 -5.81 13.09 -6.29
N ASP A 241 -5.94 11.94 -6.95
CA ASP A 241 -6.69 11.72 -8.18
C ASP A 241 -8.19 11.47 -7.96
N ILE A 242 -8.56 10.90 -6.81
CA ILE A 242 -9.97 10.65 -6.41
C ILE A 242 -10.45 11.71 -5.39
N ALA A 243 -9.56 12.62 -4.99
CA ALA A 243 -9.90 13.74 -4.13
C ALA A 243 -11.00 14.61 -4.78
N ALA A 244 -12.19 14.65 -4.17
CA ALA A 244 -13.13 15.74 -4.41
C ALA A 244 -12.43 17.08 -4.09
N PRO A 245 -12.79 18.21 -4.73
CA PRO A 245 -12.06 19.48 -4.58
C PRO A 245 -11.75 19.92 -3.13
N ASN A 246 -12.55 19.46 -2.17
CA ASN A 246 -12.49 19.80 -0.75
C ASN A 246 -12.10 18.62 0.16
N LYS A 247 -11.65 17.47 -0.37
CA LYS A 247 -11.29 16.30 0.43
C LYS A 247 -9.95 15.72 0.04
N ILE A 248 -9.27 15.16 1.03
CA ILE A 248 -8.06 14.39 0.86
C ILE A 248 -8.34 12.94 1.22
N CYS A 249 -7.91 12.01 0.37
CA CYS A 249 -8.17 10.58 0.51
C CYS A 249 -6.87 9.79 0.67
N PHE A 250 -6.81 8.94 1.69
CA PHE A 250 -5.87 7.83 1.79
C PHE A 250 -6.62 6.54 1.51
N GLU A 251 -5.95 5.61 0.87
CA GLU A 251 -6.48 4.29 0.58
C GLU A 251 -5.59 3.23 1.22
N VAL A 252 -6.20 2.37 2.03
CA VAL A 252 -5.60 1.17 2.58
C VAL A 252 -5.83 0.05 1.57
N ARG A 253 -4.74 -0.37 0.94
CA ARG A 253 -4.62 -1.51 0.02
C ARG A 253 -3.93 -2.69 0.69
N ASP A 254 -3.79 -3.79 -0.02
CA ASP A 254 -3.02 -4.98 0.39
C ASP A 254 -3.49 -5.61 1.72
N ALA A 255 -4.74 -5.40 2.12
CA ALA A 255 -5.32 -6.21 3.20
C ALA A 255 -5.71 -7.61 2.69
N HIS A 256 -5.83 -7.78 1.37
CA HIS A 256 -6.24 -9.03 0.72
C HIS A 256 -7.47 -9.60 1.44
N ARG A 257 -7.52 -10.91 1.68
CA ARG A 257 -8.59 -11.57 2.43
C ARG A 257 -8.41 -11.51 3.97
N SER A 258 -7.77 -10.48 4.52
CA SER A 258 -7.55 -10.35 5.98
C SER A 258 -8.21 -9.10 6.56
N PRO A 259 -9.39 -9.25 7.19
CA PRO A 259 -10.07 -8.19 7.91
C PRO A 259 -9.21 -7.57 9.03
N GLU A 260 -8.39 -8.37 9.71
CA GLU A 260 -7.52 -7.92 10.79
C GLU A 260 -6.48 -6.92 10.31
N ARG A 261 -5.84 -7.20 9.16
CA ARG A 261 -4.88 -6.28 8.54
C ARG A 261 -5.52 -4.98 8.10
N LEU A 262 -6.72 -5.05 7.52
CA LEU A 262 -7.47 -3.85 7.15
C LEU A 262 -7.75 -3.00 8.39
N ARG A 263 -8.21 -3.66 9.46
CA ARG A 263 -8.53 -3.04 10.74
C ARG A 263 -7.33 -2.35 11.36
N GLU A 264 -6.19 -3.02 11.42
CA GLU A 264 -4.96 -2.49 12.00
C GLU A 264 -4.44 -1.27 11.24
N ARG A 265 -4.41 -1.33 9.91
CA ARG A 265 -3.95 -0.21 9.07
C ARG A 265 -4.87 1.00 9.18
N LEU A 266 -6.19 0.78 9.19
CA LEU A 266 -7.17 1.83 9.43
C LEU A 266 -7.00 2.44 10.83
N ALA A 267 -6.79 1.61 11.86
CA ALA A 267 -6.55 2.08 13.23
C ALA A 267 -5.32 2.99 13.31
N ARG A 268 -4.22 2.61 12.65
CA ARG A 268 -2.99 3.41 12.58
C ARG A 268 -3.24 4.78 11.93
N ILE A 269 -3.89 4.81 10.76
CA ILE A 269 -4.20 6.08 10.08
C ILE A 269 -5.03 6.99 11.01
N LEU A 270 -6.11 6.45 11.58
CA LEU A 270 -7.02 7.22 12.43
C LEU A 270 -6.37 7.69 13.73
N TYR A 271 -5.45 6.90 14.30
CA TYR A 271 -4.68 7.28 15.47
C TYR A 271 -3.92 8.58 15.21
N PHE A 272 -3.11 8.63 14.14
CA PHE A 272 -2.29 9.81 13.85
C PHE A 272 -3.14 10.98 13.35
N TRP A 273 -4.16 10.74 12.52
CA TRP A 273 -5.00 11.81 11.99
C TRP A 273 -5.82 12.54 13.06
N ARG A 274 -6.20 11.86 14.15
CA ARG A 274 -6.95 12.47 15.25
C ARG A 274 -6.07 13.18 16.29
N ARG A 275 -4.76 12.93 16.26
CA ARG A 275 -3.83 13.36 17.30
C ARG A 275 -2.80 14.28 16.68
N GLU A 276 -3.16 15.56 16.59
CA GLU A 276 -2.37 16.58 15.90
C GLU A 276 -0.92 16.65 16.44
N ARG A 277 -0.74 16.52 17.76
CA ARG A 277 0.59 16.52 18.39
C ARG A 277 1.46 15.36 17.88
N GLU A 278 0.94 14.14 17.87
CA GLU A 278 1.61 12.93 17.38
C GLU A 278 1.91 13.04 15.89
N LEU A 279 0.94 13.52 15.11
CA LEU A 279 1.16 13.79 13.69
C LEU A 279 2.22 14.87 13.46
N ASN A 280 2.23 15.93 14.26
CA ASN A 280 3.21 17.01 14.19
C ASN A 280 4.62 16.52 14.57
N SER A 281 4.74 15.49 15.41
CA SER A 281 6.03 14.86 15.72
C SER A 281 6.68 14.22 14.49
N LEU A 282 5.88 13.84 13.50
CA LEU A 282 6.34 13.26 12.24
C LEU A 282 6.78 14.32 11.21
N ASN A 283 6.57 15.62 11.46
CA ASN A 283 6.94 16.71 10.54
C ASN A 283 8.40 16.62 10.06
N ARG A 284 9.33 16.24 10.96
CA ARG A 284 10.75 16.11 10.61
C ARG A 284 11.03 15.07 9.52
N PHE A 285 10.20 14.04 9.40
CA PHE A 285 10.32 13.02 8.36
C PHE A 285 9.78 13.47 7.00
N ALA A 286 9.06 14.60 6.93
CA ALA A 286 8.58 15.14 5.66
C ALA A 286 9.73 15.57 4.73
N GLY A 287 10.87 15.94 5.32
CA GLY A 287 12.12 16.27 4.63
C GLY A 287 13.08 15.09 4.44
N GLY A 288 12.72 13.88 4.90
CA GLY A 288 13.55 12.68 4.75
C GLY A 288 13.86 12.40 3.28
N PRO A 289 15.10 12.02 2.92
CA PRO A 289 15.45 11.77 1.54
C PRO A 289 14.68 10.56 1.01
N ALA A 290 14.16 10.65 -0.21
CA ALA A 290 13.59 9.49 -0.90
C ALA A 290 14.69 8.54 -1.37
N PHE A 291 14.33 7.30 -1.70
CA PHE A 291 15.27 6.34 -2.26
C PHE A 291 15.53 6.64 -3.74
N ASP A 292 16.71 7.17 -4.07
CA ASP A 292 17.15 7.32 -5.46
C ASP A 292 17.72 5.99 -5.98
N SER A 293 16.86 5.19 -6.62
CA SER A 293 17.25 3.90 -7.18
C SER A 293 18.24 4.00 -8.33
N GLY A 294 18.36 5.17 -8.99
CA GLY A 294 19.35 5.40 -10.03
C GLY A 294 20.74 5.56 -9.44
N ILE A 295 20.89 6.51 -8.51
CA ILE A 295 22.16 6.78 -7.83
C ILE A 295 22.65 5.53 -7.09
N SER A 296 21.77 4.88 -6.30
CA SER A 296 22.14 3.67 -5.56
C SER A 296 22.51 2.50 -6.47
N PHE A 297 21.83 2.34 -7.61
CA PHE A 297 22.19 1.30 -8.57
C PHE A 297 23.52 1.59 -9.28
N SER A 298 23.77 2.85 -9.66
CA SER A 298 25.02 3.27 -10.29
C SER A 298 26.24 3.17 -9.38
N ALA A 299 26.06 3.11 -8.07
CA ALA A 299 27.13 2.88 -7.10
C ALA A 299 27.63 1.42 -7.08
N LEU A 300 26.87 0.47 -7.66
CA LEU A 300 27.32 -0.91 -7.84
C LEU A 300 28.38 -1.01 -8.94
N ASP A 301 29.30 -1.97 -8.84
CA ASP A 301 30.15 -2.33 -9.96
C ASP A 301 29.37 -2.96 -11.12
N SER A 302 29.98 -2.99 -12.30
CA SER A 302 29.36 -3.49 -13.53
C SER A 302 28.90 -4.94 -13.44
N ALA A 303 29.58 -5.79 -12.65
CA ALA A 303 29.23 -7.20 -12.53
C ALA A 303 27.92 -7.38 -11.74
N ARG A 304 27.79 -6.68 -10.61
CA ARG A 304 26.56 -6.67 -9.80
C ARG A 304 25.40 -6.00 -10.51
N GLN A 305 25.65 -4.92 -11.26
CA GLN A 305 24.63 -4.32 -12.12
C GLN A 305 24.11 -5.33 -13.16
N ALA A 306 25.00 -6.02 -13.86
CA ALA A 306 24.64 -7.04 -14.85
C ALA A 306 23.87 -8.21 -14.23
N LEU A 307 24.24 -8.65 -13.02
CA LEU A 307 23.50 -9.64 -12.25
C LEU A 307 22.06 -9.21 -12.00
N LEU A 308 21.85 -8.01 -11.42
CA LEU A 308 20.51 -7.53 -11.07
C LEU A 308 19.63 -7.37 -12.31
N ILE A 309 20.19 -6.82 -13.40
CA ILE A 309 19.48 -6.69 -14.69
C ILE A 309 19.04 -8.05 -15.20
N ARG A 310 19.94 -9.03 -15.22
CA ARG A 310 19.65 -10.38 -15.74
C ARG A 310 18.63 -11.12 -14.87
N ALA A 311 18.85 -11.16 -13.55
CA ALA A 311 18.04 -11.96 -12.64
C ALA A 311 16.65 -11.37 -12.37
N CYS A 312 16.53 -10.04 -12.26
CA CYS A 312 15.29 -9.37 -11.86
C CYS A 312 14.55 -8.71 -13.04
N GLY A 313 15.29 -8.26 -14.06
CA GLY A 313 14.73 -7.78 -15.33
C GLY A 313 13.91 -6.49 -15.23
N ILE A 314 13.33 -6.12 -16.38
CA ILE A 314 12.35 -5.05 -16.52
C ILE A 314 10.96 -5.67 -16.43
N GLN A 315 10.03 -5.03 -15.72
CA GLN A 315 8.66 -5.49 -15.55
C GLN A 315 7.69 -4.46 -16.13
N ILE A 316 7.36 -4.65 -17.41
CA ILE A 316 6.42 -3.79 -18.15
C ILE A 316 5.05 -4.49 -18.15
N PRO A 317 4.00 -3.90 -17.56
CA PRO A 317 2.65 -4.47 -17.63
C PRO A 317 2.14 -4.57 -19.08
N ALA A 318 1.42 -5.65 -19.40
CA ALA A 318 0.86 -5.88 -20.75
C ALA A 318 0.08 -4.68 -21.31
N ARG A 319 -0.69 -3.99 -20.46
CA ARG A 319 -1.48 -2.81 -20.82
C ARG A 319 -0.68 -1.59 -21.29
N VAL A 320 0.63 -1.54 -21.06
CA VAL A 320 1.51 -0.44 -21.50
C VAL A 320 2.52 -0.86 -22.58
N LEU A 321 2.52 -2.13 -22.97
CA LEU A 321 3.50 -2.73 -23.90
C LEU A 321 3.42 -2.19 -25.35
N GLY A 322 2.43 -1.35 -25.69
CA GLY A 322 2.35 -0.62 -26.96
C GLY A 322 2.55 0.90 -26.88
N HIS A 323 2.67 1.45 -25.67
CA HIS A 323 2.65 2.91 -25.45
C HIS A 323 3.95 3.48 -24.85
N ALA A 324 4.91 2.62 -24.47
CA ALA A 324 6.09 3.05 -23.72
C ALA A 324 7.40 2.53 -24.34
N LYS A 325 8.36 3.44 -24.57
CA LYS A 325 9.79 3.07 -24.41
C LYS A 325 9.96 2.56 -22.97
N PRO A 326 10.83 1.58 -22.66
CA PRO A 326 11.05 1.13 -21.28
C PRO A 326 11.38 2.34 -20.40
N THR A 327 10.40 2.79 -19.62
CA THR A 327 10.59 3.93 -18.72
C THR A 327 11.31 3.45 -17.48
N PHE A 328 12.09 4.33 -16.87
CA PHE A 328 12.81 4.11 -15.62
C PHE A 328 11.95 3.45 -14.51
N ALA A 329 10.64 3.70 -14.48
CA ALA A 329 9.70 3.10 -13.53
C ALA A 329 9.52 1.57 -13.67
N TYR A 330 9.81 0.98 -14.83
CA TYR A 330 9.68 -0.46 -15.09
C TYR A 330 11.00 -1.22 -14.89
N GLU A 331 12.11 -0.50 -14.67
CA GLU A 331 13.43 -1.05 -14.38
C GLU A 331 13.52 -1.51 -12.91
N VAL A 332 12.65 -2.46 -12.54
CA VAL A 332 12.50 -2.93 -11.16
C VAL A 332 13.76 -3.54 -10.57
N PHE A 333 14.71 -3.98 -11.42
CA PHE A 333 16.03 -4.41 -10.98
C PHE A 333 16.75 -3.34 -10.14
N ARG A 334 16.49 -2.04 -10.36
CA ARG A 334 17.07 -0.96 -9.55
C ARG A 334 16.51 -0.88 -8.14
N ASN A 335 15.31 -1.41 -7.90
CA ASN A 335 14.74 -1.46 -6.54
C ASN A 335 15.64 -2.29 -5.60
N PHE A 336 16.36 -3.27 -6.13
CA PHE A 336 17.27 -4.10 -5.36
C PHE A 336 18.51 -3.33 -4.86
N ALA A 337 18.78 -2.13 -5.37
CA ALA A 337 19.82 -1.26 -4.80
C ALA A 337 19.37 -0.54 -3.52
N TYR A 338 18.15 -0.75 -3.03
CA TYR A 338 17.60 -0.12 -1.82
C TYR A 338 18.51 -0.22 -0.58
N PRO A 339 19.15 -1.37 -0.27
CA PRO A 339 20.09 -1.45 0.85
C PRO A 339 21.24 -0.43 0.77
N LEU A 340 21.66 -0.07 -0.45
CA LEU A 340 22.85 0.74 -0.74
C LEU A 340 22.56 2.24 -0.79
N ARG A 341 21.36 2.66 -0.43
CA ARG A 341 21.07 4.08 -0.26
C ARG A 341 21.90 4.68 0.88
N ASN A 342 22.08 5.99 0.85
CA ASN A 342 22.64 6.71 1.99
C ASN A 342 21.60 6.77 3.13
N TRP A 343 21.85 6.00 4.19
CA TRP A 343 20.99 5.94 5.37
C TRP A 343 21.31 7.01 6.43
N ALA A 344 22.45 7.69 6.34
CA ALA A 344 22.88 8.65 7.36
C ALA A 344 21.82 9.72 7.69
N PRO A 345 21.12 10.34 6.70
CA PRO A 345 20.06 11.30 7.03
C PRO A 345 18.86 10.68 7.76
N TRP A 346 18.55 9.40 7.51
CA TRP A 346 17.49 8.71 8.25
C TRP A 346 17.92 8.37 9.67
N LEU A 347 19.17 7.94 9.87
CA LEU A 347 19.73 7.69 11.20
C LEU A 347 19.72 8.97 12.04
N GLU A 348 20.11 10.11 11.46
CA GLU A 348 20.04 11.42 12.12
C GLU A 348 18.61 11.76 12.55
N LEU A 349 17.62 11.57 11.67
CA LEU A 349 16.20 11.80 12.00
C LEU A 349 15.69 10.86 13.10
N LEU A 350 16.22 9.64 13.17
CA LEU A 350 15.91 8.65 14.21
C LEU A 350 16.70 8.89 15.52
N GLY A 351 17.59 9.88 15.55
CA GLY A 351 18.40 10.22 16.72
C GLY A 351 19.62 9.32 16.93
N GLU A 352 20.04 8.58 15.90
CA GLU A 352 21.21 7.69 15.93
C GLU A 352 22.37 8.27 15.13
N GLY A 353 23.55 8.32 15.74
CA GLY A 353 24.76 8.85 15.11
C GLY A 353 25.68 7.79 14.50
N ASN A 354 25.43 6.50 14.74
CA ASN A 354 26.33 5.41 14.32
C ASN A 354 25.75 4.62 13.13
N ASN A 355 26.50 4.60 12.02
CA ASN A 355 26.15 3.88 10.80
C ASN A 355 26.76 2.46 10.72
N GLU A 356 27.57 2.03 11.69
CA GLU A 356 28.36 0.78 11.64
C GLU A 356 27.52 -0.49 11.37
N ARG A 357 26.35 -0.62 12.02
CA ARG A 357 25.46 -1.77 11.81
C ARG A 357 24.91 -1.80 10.38
N VAL A 358 24.48 -0.65 9.88
CA VAL A 358 23.95 -0.50 8.52
C VAL A 358 25.07 -0.77 7.51
N ASP A 359 26.27 -0.20 7.70
CA ASP A 359 27.42 -0.43 6.83
C ASP A 359 27.84 -1.90 6.80
N SER A 360 27.79 -2.58 7.95
CA SER A 360 28.04 -4.02 8.03
C SER A 360 26.99 -4.83 7.27
N ALA A 361 25.70 -4.48 7.42
CA ALA A 361 24.61 -5.13 6.69
C ALA A 361 24.70 -4.87 5.18
N GLN A 362 25.11 -3.67 4.75
CA GLN A 362 25.36 -3.35 3.34
C GLN A 362 26.49 -4.21 2.76
N ARG A 363 27.60 -4.38 3.49
CA ARG A 363 28.69 -5.27 3.06
C ARG A 363 28.24 -6.72 2.90
N ARG A 364 27.40 -7.23 3.83
CA ARG A 364 26.84 -8.58 3.74
C ARG A 364 25.87 -8.71 2.57
N TYR A 365 25.03 -7.70 2.33
CA TYR A 365 24.17 -7.65 1.15
C TYR A 365 24.99 -7.77 -0.16
N LEU A 366 26.07 -6.99 -0.29
CA LEU A 366 26.97 -7.06 -1.44
C LEU A 366 27.62 -8.44 -1.60
N ALA A 367 28.08 -9.06 -0.52
CA ALA A 367 28.60 -10.43 -0.56
C ALA A 367 27.54 -11.45 -1.00
N GLY A 368 26.28 -11.25 -0.61
CA GLY A 368 25.14 -12.05 -1.09
C GLY A 368 24.91 -11.91 -2.61
N LEU A 369 25.08 -10.71 -3.16
CA LEU A 369 25.07 -10.50 -4.62
C LEU A 369 26.22 -11.23 -5.31
N ASP A 370 27.41 -11.24 -4.72
CA ASP A 370 28.56 -11.96 -5.28
C ASP A 370 28.30 -13.46 -5.33
N GLN A 371 27.70 -14.03 -4.29
CA GLN A 371 27.30 -15.44 -4.26
C GLN A 371 26.22 -15.76 -5.31
N ALA A 372 25.26 -14.84 -5.51
CA ALA A 372 24.20 -15.01 -6.51
C ALA A 372 24.72 -14.96 -7.96
N SER A 373 25.90 -14.37 -8.19
CA SER A 373 26.47 -14.21 -9.54
C SER A 373 26.76 -15.54 -10.25
N GLY A 374 27.07 -16.60 -9.50
CA GLY A 374 27.32 -17.95 -10.04
C GLY A 374 26.07 -18.79 -10.29
N LEU A 375 24.86 -18.26 -10.05
CA LEU A 375 23.60 -19.00 -10.11
C LEU A 375 22.82 -18.69 -11.40
N GLY A 376 22.01 -19.65 -11.85
CA GLY A 376 21.00 -19.40 -12.89
C GLY A 376 19.92 -18.44 -12.41
N ASP A 377 19.29 -17.70 -13.32
CA ASP A 377 18.49 -16.50 -13.03
C ASP A 377 17.41 -16.68 -11.96
N GLY A 378 16.69 -17.81 -11.95
CA GLY A 378 15.70 -18.12 -10.92
C GLY A 378 16.33 -18.21 -9.52
N LYS A 379 17.41 -18.98 -9.39
CA LYS A 379 18.14 -19.14 -8.12
C LYS A 379 18.88 -17.86 -7.71
N ALA A 380 19.43 -17.13 -8.68
CA ALA A 380 20.04 -15.83 -8.45
C ALA A 380 19.02 -14.84 -7.88
N ARG A 381 17.83 -14.75 -8.48
CA ARG A 381 16.73 -13.91 -8.00
C ARG A 381 16.30 -14.27 -6.58
N GLU A 382 16.19 -15.56 -6.27
CA GLU A 382 15.89 -16.02 -4.92
C GLU A 382 16.97 -15.59 -3.92
N ALA A 383 18.25 -15.79 -4.25
CA ALA A 383 19.37 -15.40 -3.41
C ALA A 383 19.40 -13.88 -3.17
N ILE A 384 19.23 -13.08 -4.22
CA ILE A 384 19.15 -11.61 -4.13
C ILE A 384 18.02 -11.18 -3.18
N GLN A 385 16.84 -11.79 -3.29
CA GLN A 385 15.73 -11.50 -2.39
C GLN A 385 16.05 -11.90 -0.95
N ARG A 386 16.66 -13.06 -0.71
CA ARG A 386 17.09 -13.47 0.64
C ARG A 386 18.06 -12.47 1.25
N SER A 387 19.08 -12.05 0.52
CA SER A 387 20.04 -11.04 0.99
C SER A 387 19.39 -9.68 1.27
N LEU A 388 18.37 -9.30 0.49
CA LEU A 388 17.57 -8.10 0.78
C LEU A 388 16.82 -8.21 2.12
N GLY A 389 16.28 -9.40 2.43
CA GLY A 389 15.66 -9.69 3.72
C GLY A 389 16.67 -9.69 4.88
N GLU A 390 17.84 -10.28 4.67
CA GLU A 390 18.95 -10.29 5.65
C GLU A 390 19.42 -8.87 5.98
N PHE A 391 19.53 -8.00 4.98
CA PHE A 391 19.84 -6.59 5.21
C PHE A 391 18.83 -5.93 6.16
N ALA A 392 17.52 -6.13 5.92
CA ALA A 392 16.49 -5.53 6.75
C ALA A 392 16.57 -6.00 8.21
N GLU A 393 16.83 -7.29 8.43
CA GLU A 393 16.97 -7.89 9.77
C GLU A 393 18.25 -7.43 10.49
N GLU A 394 19.38 -7.41 9.79
CA GLU A 394 20.68 -7.19 10.43
C GLU A 394 21.05 -5.72 10.60
N SER A 395 20.51 -4.84 9.75
CA SER A 395 20.81 -3.40 9.73
C SER A 395 20.44 -2.69 11.04
N GLY A 396 19.50 -3.25 11.80
CA GLY A 396 18.95 -2.60 13.01
C GLY A 396 17.91 -1.51 12.71
N LEU A 397 17.61 -1.25 11.42
CA LEU A 397 16.73 -0.15 11.04
C LEU A 397 15.29 -0.40 11.50
N VAL A 398 14.79 -1.64 11.42
CA VAL A 398 13.42 -1.98 11.89
C VAL A 398 13.26 -1.59 13.36
N GLU A 399 14.23 -1.94 14.20
CA GLU A 399 14.20 -1.64 15.62
C GLU A 399 14.27 -0.15 15.90
N LEU A 400 15.04 0.62 15.13
CA LEU A 400 15.11 2.08 15.27
C LEU A 400 13.80 2.75 14.88
N PHE A 401 13.21 2.39 13.74
CA PHE A 401 11.91 2.91 13.34
C PHE A 401 10.82 2.53 14.35
N ARG A 402 10.80 1.29 14.86
CA ARG A 402 9.85 0.86 15.90
C ARG A 402 10.07 1.59 17.22
N ALA A 403 11.32 1.81 17.64
CA ALA A 403 11.63 2.58 18.84
C ALA A 403 11.13 4.03 18.73
N GLU A 404 11.30 4.64 17.56
CA GLU A 404 10.80 5.98 17.27
C GLU A 404 9.27 6.03 17.24
N GLU A 405 8.62 5.08 16.56
CA GLU A 405 7.15 4.94 16.58
C GLU A 405 6.66 4.84 18.02
N MET A 406 7.25 3.95 18.84
CA MET A 406 6.92 3.83 20.27
C MET A 406 7.14 5.11 21.06
N ARG A 407 8.20 5.86 20.77
CA ARG A 407 8.47 7.15 21.42
C ARG A 407 7.36 8.14 21.11
N ILE A 408 6.91 8.21 19.85
CA ILE A 408 5.81 9.06 19.42
C ILE A 408 4.51 8.65 20.12
N LEU A 409 4.19 7.35 20.14
CA LEU A 409 2.98 6.82 20.79
C LEU A 409 2.94 7.08 22.30
N ARG A 410 4.09 7.16 22.97
CA ARG A 410 4.21 7.38 24.42
C ARG A 410 4.15 8.84 24.87
N MET A 411 4.15 9.80 23.95
CA MET A 411 4.17 11.24 24.30
C MET A 411 2.96 11.72 25.13
N ASN A 412 1.93 10.88 25.33
CA ASN A 412 0.68 11.20 26.03
C ASN A 412 0.19 10.14 27.05
N HIS A 413 1.04 9.20 27.49
CA HIS A 413 0.75 8.38 28.70
C HIS A 413 1.43 8.94 29.97
N GLY A 414 1.96 10.16 29.91
CA GLY A 414 2.63 10.84 31.01
C GLY A 414 2.05 12.22 31.27
#